data_AF-A0A941TVS6-F1
#
_entry.id   AF-A0A941TVS6-F1
#
_cell.length_a   1.000
_cell.length_b   1.000
_cell.length_c   1.000
_cell.angle_alpha   90.00
_cell.angle_beta   90.00
_cell.angle_gamma   90.00
#
_symmetry.space_group_name_H-M   'P 1'
#
loop_
_entity.id
_entity.type
_entity.pdbx_description
1 polymer ?
#
loop_
_entity_poly.entity_id
_entity_poly.type
_entity_poly.pdbx_seq_one_letter_code
_entity_poly.pdbx_strand_id
1 'polypeptide(L)'
;MIRRRTTPELARLRQRITQLDSASIDRLYGLEPVWEPGAGGLAPEEFVGVRCPYCGERLETRVDLTADEPSYMEDCEVCCRPIEFNVERDAGGALVALRVQRID
;
A
#
# COMPACT_ATOMS: atom_id res chain seq x y z
N MET A 1 -12.44 -31.68 -26.99
CA MET A 1 -12.93 -31.20 -28.30
C MET A 1 -13.24 -29.71 -28.19
N ILE A 2 -12.39 -28.83 -28.71
CA ILE A 2 -12.57 -27.37 -28.57
C ILE A 2 -13.59 -26.90 -29.61
N ARG A 3 -14.72 -26.32 -29.18
CA ARG A 3 -15.70 -25.73 -30.09
C ARG A 3 -15.14 -24.45 -30.69
N ARG A 4 -15.04 -24.38 -32.01
CA ARG A 4 -14.68 -23.15 -32.73
C ARG A 4 -15.86 -22.18 -32.71
N ARG A 5 -15.63 -20.95 -32.26
CA ARG A 5 -16.63 -19.88 -32.32
C ARG A 5 -16.83 -19.44 -33.76
N THR A 6 -18.05 -19.03 -34.09
CA THR A 6 -18.41 -18.56 -35.43
C THR A 6 -18.01 -17.09 -35.63
N THR A 7 -17.81 -16.67 -36.89
CA THR A 7 -17.47 -15.29 -37.25
C THR A 7 -18.39 -14.22 -36.62
N PRO A 8 -19.74 -14.35 -36.65
CA PRO A 8 -20.62 -13.37 -36.01
C PRO A 8 -20.48 -13.34 -34.48
N GLU A 9 -20.22 -14.49 -33.85
CA GLU A 9 -19.98 -14.56 -32.41
C GLU A 9 -18.68 -13.85 -32.02
N LEU A 10 -17.63 -14.02 -32.82
CA LEU A 10 -16.35 -13.31 -32.65
C LEU A 10 -16.50 -11.80 -32.86
N ALA A 11 -17.32 -11.36 -33.81
CA ALA A 11 -17.58 -9.94 -34.04
C ALA A 11 -18.30 -9.29 -32.84
N ARG A 12 -19.32 -9.98 -32.29
CA ARG A 12 -20.05 -9.52 -31.10
C ARG A 12 -19.15 -9.44 -29.85
N LEU A 13 -18.26 -10.41 -29.67
CA LEU A 13 -17.29 -10.40 -28.56
C LEU A 13 -16.29 -9.26 -28.71
N ARG A 14 -15.75 -9.04 -29.92
CA ARG A 14 -14.86 -7.91 -30.22
C ARG A 14 -15.53 -6.58 -29.90
N GLN A 15 -16.75 -6.36 -30.39
CA GLN A 15 -17.50 -5.13 -30.12
C GLN A 15 -17.72 -4.90 -28.61
N ARG A 16 -18.04 -5.95 -27.86
CA ARG A 16 -18.20 -5.87 -26.40
C ARG A 16 -16.89 -5.55 -25.69
N ILE A 17 -15.77 -6.17 -26.08
CA ILE A 17 -14.45 -5.91 -25.49
C ILE A 17 -14.02 -4.46 -25.76
N THR A 18 -14.26 -3.94 -26.96
CA THR A 18 -13.90 -2.55 -27.31
C THR A 18 -14.77 -1.49 -26.64
N GLN A 19 -15.89 -1.88 -26.02
CA GLN A 19 -16.80 -0.97 -25.30
C GLN A 19 -16.54 -0.96 -23.79
N LEU A 20 -15.67 -1.82 -23.27
CA LEU A 20 -15.26 -1.78 -21.87
C LEU A 20 -14.10 -0.79 -21.74
N ASP A 21 -14.35 0.32 -21.07
CA ASP A 21 -13.29 1.22 -20.60
C ASP A 21 -12.58 0.63 -19.38
N SER A 22 -11.37 1.12 -19.09
CA SER A 22 -10.55 0.64 -17.97
C SER A 22 -11.27 0.77 -16.63
N ALA A 23 -11.94 1.89 -16.36
CA ALA A 23 -12.61 2.13 -15.09
C ALA A 23 -13.79 1.16 -14.85
N SER A 24 -14.49 0.75 -15.92
CA SER A 24 -15.53 -0.28 -15.85
C SER A 24 -14.97 -1.68 -15.52
N ILE A 25 -13.78 -2.01 -16.01
CA ILE A 25 -13.09 -3.29 -15.70
C ILE A 25 -12.62 -3.28 -14.24
N ASP A 26 -11.99 -2.19 -13.80
CA ASP A 26 -11.46 -2.06 -12.44
C ASP A 26 -12.58 -2.18 -11.40
N ARG A 27 -13.71 -1.50 -11.64
CA ARG A 27 -14.92 -1.61 -10.81
C ARG A 27 -15.50 -3.03 -10.77
N LEU A 28 -15.52 -3.73 -11.90
CA LEU A 28 -16.08 -5.08 -11.99
C LEU A 28 -15.25 -6.09 -11.19
N TYR A 29 -13.93 -5.95 -11.22
CA TYR A 29 -13.01 -6.88 -10.58
C TYR A 29 -12.56 -6.44 -9.19
N GLY A 30 -13.10 -5.34 -8.65
CA GLY A 30 -12.73 -4.83 -7.33
C GLY A 30 -11.23 -4.48 -7.24
N LEU A 31 -10.63 -4.12 -8.38
CA LEU A 31 -9.29 -3.60 -8.42
C LEU A 31 -9.40 -2.15 -7.95
N GLU A 32 -9.25 -1.91 -6.64
CA GLU A 32 -9.04 -0.55 -6.14
C GLU A 32 -7.93 0.11 -6.96
N PRO A 33 -8.05 1.41 -7.28
CA PRO A 33 -7.28 2.00 -8.36
C PRO A 33 -5.79 1.79 -8.14
N VAL A 34 -5.12 1.33 -9.19
CA VAL A 34 -3.66 1.27 -9.29
C VAL A 34 -3.12 2.60 -8.79
N TRP A 35 -2.20 2.58 -7.83
CA TRP A 35 -1.47 3.77 -7.42
C TRP A 35 -0.91 4.47 -8.66
N GLU A 36 -1.47 5.63 -9.02
CA GLU A 36 -0.98 6.49 -10.10
C GLU A 36 -0.02 7.52 -9.49
N PRO A 37 1.31 7.41 -9.70
CA PRO A 37 2.26 8.38 -9.19
C PRO A 37 1.90 9.79 -9.69
N GLY A 38 1.57 10.69 -8.76
CA GLY A 38 1.24 12.10 -9.06
C GLY A 38 -0.25 12.45 -9.06
N ALA A 39 -1.16 11.50 -8.82
CA ALA A 39 -2.61 11.76 -8.77
C ALA A 39 -3.12 12.44 -7.48
N GLY A 40 -2.24 12.87 -6.57
CA GLY A 40 -2.61 13.69 -5.41
C GLY A 40 -3.35 12.96 -4.28
N GLY A 41 -3.17 11.65 -4.15
CA GLY A 41 -3.55 10.89 -2.95
C GLY A 41 -2.42 10.86 -1.92
N LEU A 42 -2.75 10.70 -0.63
CA LEU A 42 -1.75 10.32 0.36
C LEU A 42 -1.16 8.95 -0.02
N ALA A 43 0.16 8.83 0.07
CA ALA A 43 0.79 7.52 0.00
C ALA A 43 0.30 6.72 1.22
N PRO A 44 -0.22 5.49 1.03
CA PRO A 44 -0.67 4.66 2.15
C PRO A 44 0.49 4.30 3.08
N GLU A 45 1.71 4.42 2.60
CA GLU A 45 2.93 4.08 3.33
C GLU A 45 4.04 5.09 3.02
N GLU A 46 4.91 5.35 4.00
CA GLU A 46 6.07 6.24 3.87
C GLU A 46 7.34 5.58 4.43
N PHE A 47 8.48 5.75 3.76
CA PHE A 47 9.78 5.29 4.26
C PHE A 47 10.43 6.35 5.15
N VAL A 48 10.78 5.97 6.39
CA VAL A 48 11.32 6.87 7.40
C VAL A 48 12.61 6.31 7.99
N GLY A 49 13.65 7.15 8.05
CA GLY A 49 14.90 6.81 8.70
C GLY A 49 14.85 7.04 10.22
N VAL A 50 15.11 6.01 11.01
CA VAL A 50 15.15 6.08 12.48
C VAL A 50 16.46 5.53 13.03
N ARG A 51 16.71 5.74 14.34
CA ARG A 51 17.80 5.07 15.05
C ARG A 51 17.24 4.08 16.05
N CYS A 52 17.76 2.85 16.03
CA CYS A 52 17.40 1.82 16.98
C CYS A 52 17.70 2.31 18.41
N PRO A 53 16.70 2.36 19.33
CA PRO A 53 16.92 2.80 20.70
C PRO A 53 17.77 1.81 21.51
N TYR A 54 18.01 0.61 20.99
CA TYR A 54 18.78 -0.44 21.65
C TYR A 54 20.25 -0.48 21.26
N CYS A 55 20.58 -0.57 19.96
CA CYS A 55 21.97 -0.67 19.48
C CYS A 55 22.49 0.62 18.82
N GLY A 56 21.63 1.61 18.54
CA GLY A 56 21.99 2.88 17.92
C GLY A 56 22.12 2.86 16.39
N GLU A 57 21.92 1.69 15.77
CA GLU A 57 21.97 1.52 14.31
C GLU A 57 20.93 2.38 13.60
N ARG A 58 21.26 2.88 12.40
CA ARG A 58 20.31 3.58 11.55
C ARG A 58 19.48 2.55 10.77
N LEU A 59 18.16 2.63 10.90
CA LEU A 59 17.21 1.79 10.21
C LEU A 59 16.41 2.64 9.22
N GLU A 60 15.92 2.02 8.15
CA GLU A 60 14.92 2.59 7.25
C GLU A 60 13.67 1.72 7.36
N THR A 61 12.61 2.23 8.00
CA THR A 61 11.36 1.50 8.21
C THR A 61 10.27 2.05 7.30
N ARG A 62 9.29 1.22 6.99
CA ARG A 62 8.11 1.58 6.20
C ARG A 62 6.92 1.75 7.14
N VAL A 63 6.41 2.96 7.25
CA VAL A 63 5.30 3.33 8.13
C VAL A 63 3.98 3.24 7.36
N ASP A 64 3.06 2.40 7.83
CA ASP A 64 1.68 2.34 7.33
C ASP A 64 0.85 3.50 7.91
N LEU A 65 0.35 4.37 7.04
CA LEU A 65 -0.46 5.52 7.40
C LEU A 65 -1.97 5.24 7.35
N THR A 66 -2.36 4.05 6.90
CA THR A 66 -3.76 3.61 6.80
C THR A 66 -4.24 2.82 8.01
N ALA A 67 -3.31 2.29 8.82
CA ALA A 67 -3.66 1.51 10.00
C ALA A 67 -4.40 2.33 11.07
N ASP A 68 -5.50 1.82 11.60
CA ASP A 68 -6.26 2.50 12.67
C ASP A 68 -5.45 2.64 13.96
N GLU A 69 -4.59 1.66 14.26
CA GLU A 69 -3.72 1.69 15.44
C GLU A 69 -2.54 2.65 15.22
N PRO A 70 -2.29 3.60 16.14
CA PRO A 70 -1.21 4.56 16.01
C PRO A 70 0.14 3.98 16.44
N SER A 71 0.22 2.70 16.80
CA SER A 71 1.44 2.06 17.27
C SER A 71 1.59 0.64 16.74
N TYR A 72 2.83 0.24 16.49
CA TYR A 72 3.15 -1.13 16.11
C TYR A 72 4.55 -1.53 16.63
N MET A 73 4.82 -2.82 16.66
CA MET A 73 6.13 -3.36 17.03
C MET A 73 6.85 -3.90 15.81
N GLU A 74 8.13 -3.60 15.69
CA GLU A 74 9.02 -4.13 14.66
C GLU A 74 10.40 -4.41 15.30
N ASP A 75 11.01 -5.54 14.96
CA ASP A 75 12.33 -5.91 15.47
C ASP A 75 13.44 -5.15 14.75
N CYS A 76 14.48 -4.75 15.49
CA CYS A 76 15.68 -4.20 14.87
C CYS A 76 16.39 -5.26 14.00
N GLU A 77 16.60 -5.00 12.71
CA GLU A 77 17.28 -5.90 11.77
C GLU A 77 18.73 -6.25 12.16
N VAL A 78 19.34 -5.47 13.07
CA VAL A 78 20.74 -5.66 13.50
C VAL A 78 20.86 -6.31 14.87
N CYS A 79 20.06 -5.90 15.86
CA CYS A 79 20.16 -6.43 17.22
C CYS A 79 18.97 -7.29 17.66
N CYS A 80 17.99 -7.49 16.79
CA CYS A 80 16.80 -8.33 16.98
C CYS A 80 16.02 -8.02 18.26
N ARG A 81 16.05 -6.77 18.73
CA ARG A 81 15.25 -6.32 19.88
C ARG A 81 14.00 -5.61 19.38
N PRO A 82 12.84 -5.86 20.02
CA PRO A 82 11.56 -5.31 19.59
C PRO A 82 11.51 -3.82 19.89
N ILE A 83 11.25 -3.00 18.89
CA ILE A 83 11.08 -1.55 19.00
C ILE A 83 9.60 -1.25 18.85
N GLU A 84 9.05 -0.42 19.75
CA GLU A 84 7.71 0.13 19.55
C GLU A 84 7.80 1.44 18.76
N PHE A 85 7.02 1.50 17.69
CA PHE A 85 6.86 2.65 16.81
C PHE A 85 5.52 3.30 17.12
N ASN A 86 5.54 4.61 17.38
CA ASN A 86 4.35 5.42 17.60
C ASN A 86 4.24 6.46 16.48
N VAL A 87 3.17 6.37 15.71
CA VAL A 87 2.89 7.14 14.50
C VAL A 87 1.89 8.25 14.83
N GLU A 88 2.28 9.50 14.59
CA GLU A 88 1.37 10.64 14.67
C GLU A 88 0.99 11.10 13.27
N ARG A 89 -0.31 11.23 13.02
CA ARG A 89 -0.88 11.62 11.74
C ARG A 89 -1.71 12.90 11.89
N ASP A 90 -1.78 13.71 10.86
CA ASP A 90 -2.68 14.88 10.82
C ASP A 90 -4.12 14.47 10.43
N ALA A 91 -5.02 15.45 10.35
CA ALA A 91 -6.42 15.23 9.97
C ALA A 91 -6.59 14.73 8.52
N GLY A 92 -5.58 14.90 7.66
CA GLY A 92 -5.54 14.37 6.30
C GLY A 92 -4.90 12.98 6.21
N GLY A 93 -4.40 12.43 7.32
CA GLY A 93 -3.71 11.15 7.40
C GLY A 93 -2.20 11.22 7.17
N ALA A 94 -1.63 12.41 7.02
CA ALA A 94 -0.22 12.57 6.67
C ALA A 94 0.66 12.39 7.90
N LEU A 95 1.84 11.80 7.72
CA LEU A 95 2.78 11.60 8.82
C LEU A 95 3.27 12.95 9.36
N VAL A 96 3.08 13.18 10.66
CA VAL A 96 3.55 14.37 11.38
C VAL A 96 4.81 14.04 12.18
N ALA A 97 4.81 12.88 12.86
CA ALA A 97 5.94 12.44 13.65
C ALA A 97 5.96 10.91 13.79
N LEU A 98 7.17 10.37 13.95
CA LEU A 98 7.41 8.97 14.29
C LEU A 98 8.31 8.93 15.53
N ARG A 99 7.82 8.30 16.60
CA ARG A 99 8.61 8.06 17.82
C ARG A 99 8.95 6.59 17.94
N VAL A 100 10.20 6.31 18.31
CA VAL A 100 10.68 4.94 18.55
C VAL A 100 11.10 4.80 20.00
N GLN A 101 10.65 3.74 20.67
CA GLN A 101 11.00 3.49 22.05
C GLN A 101 11.28 2.01 22.32
N ARG A 102 11.95 1.77 23.45
CA ARG A 102 12.17 0.42 23.95
C ARG A 102 10.87 -0.08 24.56
N ILE A 103 10.61 -1.36 24.37
CA ILE A 103 9.58 -2.09 25.09
C ILE A 103 10.26 -2.60 26.37
N ASP A 104 9.72 -2.17 27.49
CA ASP A 104 10.20 -2.53 28.83
C ASP A 104 9.69 -3.91 29.27
#